data_AF-A0A9E5YC21-F1
#
_entry.id   AF-A0A9E5YC21-F1
#
_cell.length_a   1.000
_cell.length_b   1.000
_cell.length_c   1.000
_cell.angle_alpha   90.00
_cell.angle_beta   90.00
_cell.angle_gamma   90.00
#
_symmetry.space_group_name_H-M   'P 1'
#
loop_
_entity.id
_entity.type
_entity.pdbx_description
1 polymer ?
#
loop_
_entity_poly.entity_id
_entity_poly.type
_entity_poly.pdbx_seq_one_letter_code
_entity_poly.pdbx_strand_id
1 'polypeptide(L)'
;MKIFLPSRIGFCFGVTNALQLAELELKKKGDPVYSLGEIIHNPWVIEELTKRGMKVISDLSSINKGTVITRAHGIDPSLIKEGKRRGLRVIDATCPYVAKVQKIAKLLSGQSYQVVMIGSESHPEIRAVKANIPNQKLHILNGPAQVKNLPLSKKIGVIVQTTELLDNFQNIVKNLIERKGEIRVFNTICEVIMQS
;
A
#
# COMPACT_ATOMS: atom_id res chain seq x y z
N MET A 1 24.14 -2.49 31.86
CA MET A 1 23.65 -1.99 30.56
C MET A 1 22.23 -1.46 30.74
N LYS A 2 21.94 -0.21 30.40
CA LYS A 2 20.56 0.33 30.42
C LYS A 2 19.96 0.20 29.02
N ILE A 3 18.76 -0.37 28.92
CA ILE A 3 18.01 -0.51 27.67
C ILE A 3 16.88 0.53 27.71
N PHE A 4 16.78 1.35 26.68
CA PHE A 4 15.69 2.32 26.52
C PHE A 4 14.69 1.76 25.51
N LEU A 5 13.44 1.63 25.94
CA LEU A 5 12.33 1.22 25.07
C LEU A 5 11.57 2.46 24.61
N PRO A 6 11.18 2.55 23.33
CA PRO A 6 10.31 3.62 22.87
C PRO A 6 8.92 3.48 23.52
N SER A 7 8.20 4.59 23.61
CA SER A 7 6.84 4.64 24.17
C SER A 7 5.82 3.83 23.33
N ARG A 8 6.16 3.54 22.07
CA ARG A 8 5.38 2.69 21.16
C ARG A 8 6.29 1.71 20.43
N ILE A 9 5.96 0.43 20.51
CA ILE A 9 6.64 -0.68 19.82
C ILE A 9 5.61 -1.75 19.45
N GLY A 10 5.79 -2.42 18.31
CA GLY A 10 4.96 -3.55 17.90
C GLY A 10 4.03 -3.25 16.73
N PHE A 11 2.91 -3.99 16.67
CA PHE A 11 2.01 -3.96 15.53
C PHE A 11 1.06 -2.76 15.55
N CYS A 12 0.96 -2.09 14.40
CA CYS A 12 -0.04 -1.06 14.17
C CYS A 12 -1.41 -1.70 13.88
N PHE A 13 -2.47 -0.89 13.95
CA PHE A 13 -3.84 -1.33 13.65
C PHE A 13 -3.95 -2.05 12.29
N GLY A 14 -3.32 -1.53 11.24
CA GLY A 14 -3.37 -2.13 9.90
C GLY A 14 -2.77 -3.54 9.85
N VAL A 15 -1.67 -3.75 10.57
CA VAL A 15 -1.04 -5.08 10.72
C VAL A 15 -1.94 -5.99 11.53
N THR A 16 -2.39 -5.56 12.71
CA THR A 16 -3.26 -6.37 13.59
C THR A 16 -4.54 -6.80 12.88
N ASN A 17 -5.19 -5.90 12.14
CA ASN A 17 -6.38 -6.22 11.37
C ASN A 17 -6.12 -7.28 10.30
N ALA A 18 -5.04 -7.15 9.53
CA ALA A 18 -4.70 -8.12 8.49
C ALA A 18 -4.41 -9.51 9.07
N LEU A 19 -3.68 -9.56 10.19
CA LEU A 19 -3.42 -10.82 10.90
C LEU A 19 -4.70 -11.42 11.44
N GLN A 20 -5.57 -10.64 12.09
CA GLN A 20 -6.83 -11.14 12.62
C GLN A 20 -7.73 -11.73 11.52
N LEU A 21 -7.79 -11.11 10.35
CA LEU A 21 -8.52 -11.65 9.19
C LEU A 21 -7.97 -13.02 8.77
N ALA A 22 -6.63 -13.15 8.67
CA ALA A 22 -6.01 -14.44 8.36
C ALA A 22 -6.29 -15.50 9.42
N GLU A 23 -6.18 -15.16 10.70
CA GLU A 23 -6.45 -16.09 11.79
C GLU A 23 -7.90 -16.56 11.84
N LEU A 24 -8.86 -15.67 11.58
CA LEU A 24 -10.28 -16.01 11.55
C LEU A 24 -10.60 -16.99 10.43
N GLU A 25 -10.00 -16.84 9.25
CA GLU A 25 -10.20 -17.79 8.15
C GLU A 25 -9.50 -19.12 8.41
N LEU A 26 -8.29 -19.12 8.98
CA LEU A 26 -7.57 -20.35 9.33
C LEU A 26 -8.27 -21.17 10.43
N LYS A 27 -9.06 -20.53 11.30
CA LYS A 27 -9.89 -21.22 12.30
C LYS A 27 -11.11 -21.93 11.69
N LYS A 28 -11.54 -21.54 10.49
CA LYS A 28 -12.68 -22.18 9.81
C LYS A 28 -12.20 -23.49 9.21
N LYS A 29 -12.96 -24.56 9.44
CA LYS A 29 -12.70 -25.86 8.80
C LYS A 29 -13.21 -25.84 7.37
N GLY A 30 -12.44 -26.44 6.45
CA GLY A 30 -12.89 -26.76 5.09
C GLY A 30 -11.95 -26.28 4.00
N ASP A 31 -11.99 -24.99 3.70
CA ASP A 31 -11.34 -24.44 2.51
C ASP A 31 -9.89 -23.99 2.74
N PRO A 32 -9.01 -24.16 1.74
CA PRO A 32 -7.65 -23.64 1.81
C PRO A 32 -7.63 -22.11 1.89
N VAL A 33 -6.70 -21.59 2.70
CA VAL A 33 -6.48 -20.15 2.89
C VAL A 33 -5.18 -19.75 2.21
N TYR A 34 -5.27 -18.72 1.37
CA TYR A 34 -4.16 -18.17 0.62
C TYR A 34 -3.94 -16.71 0.97
N SER A 35 -2.68 -16.28 1.00
CA SER A 35 -2.31 -14.86 1.03
C SER A 35 -1.70 -14.48 -0.31
N LEU A 36 -2.24 -13.44 -0.95
CA LEU A 36 -1.72 -12.92 -2.21
C LEU A 36 -0.56 -11.95 -1.94
N GLY A 37 0.65 -12.50 -2.00
CA GLY A 37 1.87 -11.94 -1.43
C GLY A 37 1.95 -12.12 0.08
N GLU A 38 3.06 -11.69 0.68
CA GLU A 38 3.19 -11.63 2.14
C GLU A 38 2.12 -10.68 2.72
N ILE A 39 1.33 -11.17 3.68
CA ILE A 39 0.25 -10.38 4.28
C ILE A 39 0.79 -9.11 4.96
N ILE A 40 1.99 -9.22 5.55
CA ILE A 40 2.84 -8.17 6.12
C ILE A 40 4.33 -8.52 5.87
N HIS A 41 5.22 -7.54 5.94
CA HIS A 41 6.67 -7.77 5.83
C HIS A 41 7.31 -8.22 7.15
N ASN A 42 6.96 -9.43 7.60
CA ASN A 42 7.56 -10.05 8.78
C ASN A 42 7.73 -11.56 8.55
N PRO A 43 8.96 -12.04 8.24
CA PRO A 43 9.20 -13.44 7.91
C PRO A 43 8.73 -14.43 8.99
N TRP A 44 8.91 -14.08 10.27
CA TRP A 44 8.50 -14.93 11.39
C TRP A 44 6.97 -15.10 11.45
N VAL A 45 6.22 -14.01 11.22
CA VAL A 45 4.76 -14.08 11.16
C VAL A 45 4.28 -14.87 9.94
N ILE A 46 4.95 -14.72 8.79
CA ILE A 46 4.64 -15.51 7.59
C ILE A 46 4.88 -17.00 7.84
N GLU A 47 5.99 -17.36 8.48
CA GLU A 47 6.29 -18.74 8.86
C GLU A 47 5.21 -19.32 9.77
N GLU A 48 4.80 -18.58 10.80
CA GLU A 48 3.79 -19.04 11.77
C GLU A 48 2.42 -19.25 11.11
N LEU A 49 1.98 -18.33 10.25
CA LEU A 49 0.73 -18.49 9.50
C LEU A 49 0.80 -19.67 8.52
N THR A 50 1.98 -19.92 7.93
CA THR A 50 2.19 -21.05 7.02
C THR A 50 2.13 -22.39 7.75
N LYS A 51 2.73 -22.49 8.94
CA LYS A 51 2.61 -23.67 9.82
C LYS A 51 1.16 -23.97 10.19
N ARG A 52 0.33 -22.94 10.29
CA ARG A 52 -1.11 -23.05 10.56
C ARG A 52 -1.96 -23.36 9.31
N GLY A 53 -1.34 -23.50 8.14
CA GLY A 53 -1.99 -23.95 6.90
C GLY A 53 -2.24 -22.86 5.85
N MET A 54 -1.81 -21.61 6.09
CA MET A 54 -1.88 -20.56 5.07
C MET A 54 -0.85 -20.82 3.96
N LYS A 55 -1.20 -20.51 2.70
CA LYS A 55 -0.25 -20.58 1.58
C LYS A 55 -0.03 -19.20 0.98
N VAL A 56 1.23 -18.77 0.88
CA VAL A 56 1.58 -17.51 0.19
C VAL A 56 1.68 -17.79 -1.31
N ILE A 57 1.02 -16.96 -2.12
CA ILE A 57 0.98 -17.08 -3.58
C ILE A 57 1.32 -15.74 -4.25
N SER A 58 1.84 -15.79 -5.47
CA SER A 58 2.13 -14.60 -6.31
C SER A 58 0.95 -14.14 -7.16
N ASP A 59 0.11 -15.10 -7.56
CA ASP A 59 -0.98 -14.92 -8.51
C ASP A 59 -2.08 -15.95 -8.24
N LEU A 60 -3.21 -15.80 -8.92
CA LEU A 60 -4.37 -16.65 -8.72
C LEU A 60 -4.35 -17.89 -9.61
N SER A 61 -3.44 -18.02 -10.58
CA SER A 61 -3.53 -18.99 -11.69
C SER A 61 -3.72 -20.44 -11.21
N SER A 62 -3.01 -20.82 -10.15
CA SER A 62 -3.00 -22.17 -9.59
C SER A 62 -4.11 -22.48 -8.57
N ILE A 63 -5.05 -21.56 -8.34
CA ILE A 63 -6.12 -21.72 -7.33
C ILE A 63 -7.47 -22.02 -7.97
N ASN A 64 -8.07 -23.14 -7.58
CA ASN A 64 -9.40 -23.56 -8.05
C ASN A 64 -10.52 -23.34 -7.03
N LYS A 65 -10.19 -23.23 -5.73
CA LYS A 65 -11.16 -22.96 -4.66
C LYS A 65 -10.46 -22.38 -3.43
N GLY A 66 -11.25 -21.79 -2.53
CA GLY A 66 -10.81 -21.36 -1.22
C GLY A 66 -10.87 -19.86 -0.99
N THR A 67 -10.22 -19.42 0.08
CA THR A 67 -10.21 -18.01 0.50
C THR A 67 -8.86 -17.38 0.19
N VAL A 68 -8.88 -16.24 -0.49
CA VAL A 68 -7.70 -15.43 -0.79
C VAL A 68 -7.76 -14.15 0.02
N ILE A 69 -6.70 -13.88 0.78
CA ILE A 69 -6.55 -12.68 1.59
C ILE A 69 -5.51 -11.79 0.93
N THR A 70 -5.85 -10.51 0.70
CA THR A 70 -4.88 -9.54 0.17
C THR A 70 -3.95 -9.06 1.27
N ARG A 71 -2.79 -8.50 0.90
CA ARG A 71 -1.84 -7.92 1.87
C ARG A 71 -2.26 -6.53 2.35
N ALA A 72 -1.79 -6.14 3.55
CA ALA A 72 -2.08 -4.83 4.15
C ALA A 72 -1.60 -3.64 3.29
N HIS A 73 -0.54 -3.85 2.50
CA HIS A 73 0.01 -2.87 1.55
C HIS A 73 -0.87 -2.63 0.32
N GLY A 74 -2.01 -3.32 0.22
CA GLY A 74 -2.87 -3.25 -0.96
C GLY A 74 -2.39 -4.10 -2.12
N ILE A 75 -3.27 -4.22 -3.11
CA ILE A 75 -3.05 -4.98 -4.33
C ILE A 75 -3.73 -4.31 -5.53
N ASP A 76 -3.41 -4.76 -6.74
CA ASP A 76 -4.15 -4.41 -7.94
C ASP A 76 -5.63 -4.83 -7.78
N PRO A 77 -6.60 -3.88 -7.89
CA PRO A 77 -8.03 -4.21 -7.84
C PRO A 77 -8.48 -5.21 -8.91
N SER A 78 -7.75 -5.36 -10.02
CA SER A 78 -8.02 -6.36 -11.06
C SER A 78 -7.93 -7.80 -10.51
N LEU A 79 -6.99 -8.06 -9.60
CA LEU A 79 -6.81 -9.37 -8.95
C LEU A 79 -7.98 -9.70 -8.02
N ILE A 80 -8.53 -8.69 -7.32
CA ILE A 80 -9.75 -8.89 -6.51
C ILE A 80 -10.94 -9.26 -7.41
N LYS A 81 -11.09 -8.58 -8.55
CA LYS A 81 -12.15 -8.89 -9.53
C LYS A 81 -11.96 -10.27 -10.15
N GLU A 82 -10.72 -10.62 -10.50
CA GLU A 82 -10.39 -11.94 -11.06
C GLU A 82 -10.74 -13.05 -10.07
N GLY A 83 -10.34 -12.93 -8.81
CA GLY A 83 -10.66 -13.93 -7.78
C GLY A 83 -12.16 -14.13 -7.63
N LYS A 84 -12.94 -13.04 -7.55
CA LYS A 84 -14.41 -13.10 -7.52
C LYS A 84 -15.00 -13.77 -8.76
N ARG A 85 -14.50 -13.43 -9.97
CA ARG A 85 -14.94 -14.03 -11.23
C ARG A 85 -14.67 -15.54 -11.28
N ARG A 86 -13.62 -16.01 -10.62
CA ARG A 86 -13.25 -17.43 -10.52
C ARG A 86 -13.99 -18.18 -9.41
N GLY A 87 -14.92 -17.52 -8.70
CA GLY A 87 -15.64 -18.13 -7.58
C GLY A 87 -14.82 -18.25 -6.30
N LEU A 88 -13.66 -17.57 -6.20
CA LEU A 88 -12.88 -17.52 -4.98
C LEU A 88 -13.48 -16.51 -4.00
N ARG A 89 -13.42 -16.83 -2.70
CA ARG A 89 -13.74 -15.86 -1.64
C ARG A 89 -12.54 -14.94 -1.47
N VAL A 90 -12.66 -13.68 -1.86
CA VAL A 90 -11.58 -12.69 -1.69
C VAL A 90 -11.87 -11.78 -0.50
N ILE A 91 -10.94 -11.75 0.47
CA ILE A 91 -10.96 -10.86 1.63
C ILE A 91 -9.90 -9.79 1.43
N ASP A 92 -10.35 -8.53 1.39
CA ASP A 92 -9.44 -7.40 1.25
C ASP A 92 -8.92 -6.97 2.63
N ALA A 93 -7.65 -7.28 2.92
CA ALA A 93 -6.99 -6.86 4.16
C ALA A 93 -6.19 -5.56 4.00
N THR A 94 -6.37 -4.82 2.91
CA THR A 94 -5.71 -3.53 2.68
C THR A 94 -5.93 -2.60 3.87
N CYS A 95 -4.84 -2.03 4.41
CA CYS A 95 -4.90 -1.06 5.50
C CYS A 95 -5.75 0.16 5.08
N PRO A 96 -6.67 0.67 5.93
CA PRO A 96 -7.49 1.83 5.57
C PRO A 96 -6.71 3.08 5.16
N TYR A 97 -5.50 3.29 5.70
CA TYR A 97 -4.60 4.36 5.28
C TYR A 97 -4.13 4.18 3.83
N VAL A 98 -3.74 2.96 3.45
CA VAL A 98 -3.36 2.61 2.07
C VAL A 98 -4.57 2.75 1.13
N ALA A 99 -5.74 2.27 1.55
CA ALA A 99 -6.97 2.44 0.76
C ALA A 99 -7.32 3.92 0.53
N LYS A 100 -7.03 4.80 1.51
CA LYS A 100 -7.18 6.25 1.36
C LYS A 100 -6.21 6.82 0.31
N VAL A 101 -4.94 6.41 0.32
CA VAL A 101 -3.96 6.79 -0.72
C VAL A 101 -4.48 6.42 -2.11
N GLN A 102 -4.93 5.19 -2.29
CA GLN A 102 -5.47 4.70 -3.57
C GLN A 102 -6.69 5.51 -4.05
N LYS A 103 -7.62 5.86 -3.13
CA LYS A 103 -8.79 6.69 -3.43
C LYS A 103 -8.38 8.10 -3.88
N ILE A 104 -7.45 8.73 -3.17
CA ILE A 104 -6.95 10.08 -3.51
C ILE A 104 -6.22 10.04 -4.86
N ALA A 105 -5.39 9.03 -5.10
CA ALA A 105 -4.66 8.89 -6.35
C ALA A 105 -5.61 8.78 -7.56
N LYS A 106 -6.68 7.97 -7.42
CA LYS A 106 -7.73 7.85 -8.43
C LYS A 106 -8.51 9.15 -8.64
N LEU A 107 -8.82 9.86 -7.56
CA LEU A 107 -9.49 11.17 -7.63
C LEU A 107 -8.64 12.19 -8.40
N LEU A 108 -7.36 12.32 -8.07
CA LEU A 108 -6.44 13.26 -8.73
C LEU A 108 -6.27 12.90 -10.21
N SER A 109 -6.11 11.62 -10.53
CA SER A 109 -6.04 11.15 -11.91
C SER A 109 -7.32 11.49 -12.69
N GLY A 110 -8.50 11.25 -12.11
CA GLY A 110 -9.79 11.59 -12.72
C GLY A 110 -10.01 13.10 -12.91
N GLN A 111 -9.38 13.93 -12.08
CA GLN A 111 -9.39 15.38 -12.21
C GLN A 111 -8.25 15.94 -13.08
N SER A 112 -7.58 15.07 -13.86
CA SER A 112 -6.51 15.42 -14.80
C SER A 112 -5.24 16.03 -14.17
N TYR A 113 -4.96 15.73 -12.90
CA TYR A 113 -3.68 16.09 -12.29
C TYR A 113 -2.56 15.18 -12.81
N GLN A 114 -1.35 15.74 -12.95
CA GLN A 114 -0.13 14.95 -12.91
C GLN A 114 0.05 14.48 -11.46
N VAL A 115 -0.06 13.18 -11.22
CA VAL A 115 0.05 12.63 -9.87
C VAL A 115 1.51 12.37 -9.56
N VAL A 116 2.01 12.94 -8.48
CA VAL A 116 3.34 12.67 -7.93
C VAL A 116 3.13 11.88 -6.66
N MET A 117 3.68 10.67 -6.60
CA MET A 117 3.69 9.87 -5.38
C MET A 117 5.12 9.81 -4.84
N ILE A 118 5.28 10.21 -3.58
CA ILE A 118 6.57 10.22 -2.92
C ILE A 118 6.76 8.89 -2.20
N GLY A 119 7.86 8.20 -2.51
CA GLY A 119 8.26 6.94 -1.88
C GLY A 119 9.09 6.03 -2.78
N SER A 120 9.16 4.76 -2.40
CA SER A 120 10.00 3.77 -3.10
C SER A 120 9.22 3.03 -4.19
N GLU A 121 9.64 3.16 -5.46
CA GLU A 121 8.94 2.57 -6.61
C GLU A 121 8.81 1.03 -6.53
N SER A 122 9.75 0.34 -5.89
CA SER A 122 9.71 -1.11 -5.71
C SER A 122 8.74 -1.56 -4.60
N HIS A 123 8.26 -0.64 -3.75
CA HIS A 123 7.44 -0.97 -2.60
C HIS A 123 6.05 -1.52 -3.01
N PRO A 124 5.55 -2.60 -2.38
CA PRO A 124 4.21 -3.14 -2.62
C PRO A 124 3.07 -2.13 -2.65
N GLU A 125 3.08 -1.15 -1.75
CA GLU A 125 2.08 -0.09 -1.68
C GLU A 125 2.05 0.77 -2.94
N ILE A 126 3.23 1.22 -3.41
CA ILE A 126 3.33 2.04 -4.62
C ILE A 126 2.87 1.26 -5.84
N ARG A 127 3.27 -0.02 -5.95
CA ARG A 127 2.79 -0.90 -7.03
C ARG A 127 1.27 -1.05 -7.03
N ALA A 128 0.65 -1.20 -5.86
CA ALA A 128 -0.81 -1.28 -5.73
C ALA A 128 -1.50 0.04 -6.13
N VAL A 129 -0.94 1.18 -5.76
CA VAL A 129 -1.46 2.51 -6.18
C VAL A 129 -1.32 2.67 -7.70
N LYS A 130 -0.17 2.35 -8.28
CA LYS A 130 0.09 2.42 -9.73
C LYS A 130 -0.91 1.57 -10.52
N ALA A 131 -1.22 0.37 -10.05
CA ALA A 131 -2.21 -0.50 -10.69
C ALA A 131 -3.65 0.03 -10.64
N ASN A 132 -3.98 0.91 -9.69
CA ASN A 132 -5.32 1.48 -9.54
C ASN A 132 -5.53 2.77 -10.35
N ILE A 133 -4.50 3.26 -11.06
CA ILE A 133 -4.57 4.48 -11.85
C ILE A 133 -4.47 4.14 -13.35
N PRO A 134 -5.51 4.41 -14.15
CA PRO A 134 -5.56 4.00 -15.56
C PRO A 134 -4.63 4.80 -16.49
N ASN A 135 -4.09 5.93 -16.04
CA ASN A 135 -3.35 6.87 -16.88
C ASN A 135 -1.92 7.02 -16.35
N GLN A 136 -0.92 6.84 -17.23
CA GLN A 136 0.53 6.86 -16.96
C GLN A 136 1.09 8.20 -16.40
N LYS A 137 0.25 9.09 -15.87
CA LYS A 137 0.62 10.37 -15.26
C LYS A 137 0.99 10.24 -13.79
N LEU A 138 1.32 9.04 -13.31
CA LEU A 138 1.86 8.81 -11.98
C LEU A 138 3.39 8.81 -12.06
N HIS A 139 4.01 9.76 -11.37
CA HIS A 139 5.46 9.85 -11.22
C HIS A 139 5.84 9.50 -9.80
N ILE A 140 6.81 8.59 -9.62
CA ILE A 140 7.33 8.23 -8.31
C ILE A 140 8.59 9.03 -8.05
N LEU A 141 8.67 9.70 -6.91
CA LEU A 141 9.88 10.38 -6.46
C LEU A 141 10.35 9.79 -5.13
N ASN A 142 11.61 9.42 -5.05
CA ASN A 142 12.27 8.98 -3.82
C ASN A 142 13.13 10.09 -3.19
N GLY A 143 13.35 11.21 -3.89
CA GLY A 143 14.15 12.33 -3.36
C GLY A 143 13.94 13.67 -4.08
N PRO A 144 14.31 14.79 -3.43
CA PRO A 144 14.06 16.15 -3.91
C PRO A 144 14.75 16.48 -5.24
N ALA A 145 15.90 15.87 -5.51
CA ALA A 145 16.65 16.09 -6.75
C ALA A 145 15.92 15.61 -8.02
N GLN A 146 14.97 14.69 -7.88
CA GLN A 146 14.22 14.13 -9.02
C GLN A 146 13.09 15.05 -9.50
N VAL A 147 12.70 16.07 -8.72
CA VAL A 147 11.66 17.04 -9.09
C VAL A 147 11.98 17.74 -10.41
N LYS A 148 13.26 17.97 -10.70
CA LYS A 148 13.71 18.61 -11.96
C LYS A 148 13.39 17.77 -13.20
N ASN A 149 13.27 16.45 -13.06
CA ASN A 149 13.02 15.52 -14.16
C ASN A 149 11.52 15.35 -14.46
N LEU A 150 10.64 15.92 -13.63
CA LEU A 150 9.19 15.85 -13.89
C LEU A 150 8.84 16.64 -15.17
N PRO A 151 7.96 16.10 -16.02
CA PRO A 151 7.33 16.87 -17.09
C PRO A 151 6.62 18.12 -16.57
N LEU A 152 6.56 19.18 -17.37
CA LEU A 152 5.79 20.39 -17.02
C LEU A 152 4.29 20.06 -16.95
N SER A 153 3.62 20.56 -15.92
CA SER A 153 2.17 20.44 -15.75
C SER A 153 1.62 21.67 -15.06
N LYS A 154 0.39 22.07 -15.44
CA LYS A 154 -0.35 23.14 -14.76
C LYS A 154 -1.03 22.69 -13.47
N LYS A 155 -1.20 21.38 -13.30
CA LYS A 155 -1.89 20.74 -12.17
C LYS A 155 -1.07 19.56 -11.64
N ILE A 156 -0.58 19.66 -10.41
CA ILE A 156 0.18 18.59 -9.74
C ILE A 156 -0.56 18.15 -8.48
N GLY A 157 -0.82 16.86 -8.37
CA GLY A 157 -1.42 16.25 -7.19
C GLY A 157 -0.39 15.39 -6.48
N VAL A 158 -0.07 15.71 -5.22
CA VAL A 158 0.97 15.01 -4.45
C VAL A 158 0.33 14.10 -3.42
N ILE A 159 0.76 12.85 -3.41
CA ILE A 159 0.46 11.84 -2.38
C ILE A 159 1.78 11.21 -1.91
N VAL A 160 1.75 10.52 -0.78
CA VAL A 160 2.94 10.00 -0.10
C VAL A 160 2.71 8.55 0.32
N GLN A 161 3.72 7.70 0.17
CA GLN A 161 3.72 6.36 0.74
C GLN A 161 3.48 6.45 2.26
N THR A 162 2.63 5.56 2.80
CA THR A 162 2.19 5.68 4.20
C THR A 162 3.31 5.58 5.24
N THR A 163 4.45 5.02 4.86
CA THR A 163 5.65 4.81 5.68
C THR A 163 6.85 5.67 5.27
N GLU A 164 6.64 6.71 4.47
CA GLU A 164 7.70 7.63 4.05
C GLU A 164 8.16 8.55 5.18
N LEU A 165 9.39 9.05 5.09
CA LEU A 165 9.94 10.02 6.05
C LEU A 165 9.37 11.42 5.79
N LEU A 166 8.96 12.10 6.87
CA LEU A 166 8.39 13.44 6.80
C LEU A 166 9.36 14.45 6.15
N ASP A 167 10.64 14.39 6.48
CA ASP A 167 11.66 15.29 5.94
C ASP A 167 11.80 15.16 4.43
N ASN A 168 11.79 13.94 3.90
CA ASN A 168 11.87 13.71 2.46
C ASN A 168 10.64 14.27 1.75
N PHE A 169 9.45 14.02 2.30
CA PHE A 169 8.20 14.59 1.81
C PHE A 169 8.24 16.13 1.78
N GLN A 170 8.64 16.77 2.87
CA GLN A 170 8.74 18.23 2.96
C GLN A 170 9.70 18.81 1.93
N ASN A 171 10.88 18.20 1.78
CA ASN A 171 11.89 18.66 0.82
C ASN A 171 11.43 18.54 -0.63
N ILE A 172 10.71 17.47 -0.99
CA ILE A 172 10.14 17.31 -2.34
C ILE A 172 9.03 18.34 -2.58
N VAL A 173 8.13 18.55 -1.62
CA VAL A 173 7.05 19.54 -1.74
C VAL A 173 7.62 20.95 -1.91
N LYS A 174 8.65 21.31 -1.15
CA LYS A 174 9.35 22.60 -1.29
C LYS A 174 9.79 22.84 -2.74
N ASN A 175 10.46 21.86 -3.35
CA ASN A 175 10.93 21.96 -4.74
C ASN A 175 9.76 21.97 -5.76
N LEU A 176 8.65 21.31 -5.46
CA LEU A 176 7.47 21.31 -6.35
C LEU A 176 6.80 22.69 -6.41
N ILE A 177 6.77 23.43 -5.29
CA ILE A 177 6.17 24.77 -5.22
C ILE A 177 6.85 25.74 -6.19
N GLU A 178 8.15 25.59 -6.44
CA GLU A 178 8.91 26.42 -7.38
C GLU A 178 8.46 26.25 -8.85
N ARG A 179 7.76 25.16 -9.18
CA ARG A 179 7.33 24.85 -10.56
C ARG A 179 6.13 25.67 -11.04
N LYS A 180 5.48 26.45 -10.15
CA LYS A 180 4.29 27.29 -10.41
C LYS A 180 3.06 26.48 -10.90
N GLY A 181 1.86 27.03 -10.74
CA GLY A 181 0.59 26.37 -11.11
C GLY A 181 -0.20 25.85 -9.90
N GLU A 182 -1.21 25.00 -10.15
CA GLU A 182 -2.04 24.44 -9.08
C GLU A 182 -1.38 23.18 -8.50
N ILE A 183 -1.07 23.21 -7.21
CA ILE A 183 -0.48 22.07 -6.49
C ILE A 183 -1.42 21.70 -5.35
N ARG A 184 -1.87 20.44 -5.33
CA ARG A 184 -2.65 19.88 -4.22
C ARG A 184 -1.81 18.85 -3.50
N VAL A 185 -1.53 19.09 -2.23
CA VAL A 185 -0.71 18.21 -1.41
C VAL A 185 -1.58 17.47 -0.41
N PHE A 186 -1.52 16.14 -0.44
CA PHE A 186 -2.15 15.28 0.55
C PHE A 186 -1.04 14.61 1.35
N ASN A 187 -0.86 15.01 2.60
CA ASN A 187 -0.04 14.24 3.53
C ASN A 187 -0.77 12.94 3.85
N THR A 188 -0.31 11.85 3.24
CA THR A 188 -0.85 10.50 3.43
C THR A 188 0.06 9.59 4.22
N ILE A 189 1.09 10.14 4.88
CA ILE A 189 1.88 9.41 5.88
C ILE A 189 0.93 8.96 7.00
N CYS A 190 1.04 7.70 7.41
CA CYS A 190 0.21 7.14 8.45
C CYS A 190 0.48 7.82 9.79
N GLU A 191 -0.56 8.07 10.58
CA GLU A 191 -0.44 8.69 11.90
C GLU A 191 0.51 7.91 12.83
N VAL A 192 0.56 6.58 12.68
CA VAL A 192 1.47 5.72 13.46
C VAL A 192 2.93 6.05 13.19
N ILE A 193 3.27 6.44 11.95
CA ILE A 193 4.63 6.82 11.55
C ILE A 193 4.92 8.28 11.91
N MET A 194 3.90 9.13 11.94
CA MET A 194 4.04 10.53 12.36
C MET A 194 4.27 10.68 13.88
N GLN A 195 3.91 9.66 14.66
CA GLN A 195 4.03 9.64 16.13
C GLN A 195 5.21 8.81 16.64
N SER A 196 6.03 8.26 15.74
CA SER A 196 7.18 7.39 16.05
C SER A 196 8.50 8.13 16.06
#